data_AF-A0AB38BDQ1-F1
#
_entry.id   AF-A0AB38BDQ1-F1
#
_cell.length_a   1.000
_cell.length_b   1.000
_cell.length_c   1.000
_cell.angle_alpha   90.00
_cell.angle_beta   90.00
_cell.angle_gamma   90.00
#
_symmetry.space_group_name_H-M   'P 1'
#
loop_
_entity.id
_entity.type
_entity.pdbx_description
1 polymer ?
#
loop_
_entity_poly.entity_id
_entity_poly.type
_entity_poly.pdbx_seq_one_letter_code
_entity_poly.pdbx_strand_id
1 'polypeptide(L)'
;MNSLVRGGQEAGLTATLGTLPWRAAIATVVDLLQASADPATPFFVEIGEEVLVDPAGAVTYASPLSLYRLPQDVSGAVGGDSSAVQEGPV
;
A
#
# COMPACT_ATOMS: atom_id res chain seq x y z
N MET A 1 6.34 13.62 11.10
CA MET A 1 5.50 12.91 10.11
C MET A 1 6.37 12.15 9.13
N ASN A 2 6.62 10.86 9.35
CA ASN A 2 7.40 10.02 8.44
C ASN A 2 6.51 9.53 7.28
N SER A 3 6.73 10.11 6.11
CA SER A 3 6.20 9.65 4.83
C SER A 3 7.02 8.44 4.38
N LEU A 4 6.62 7.23 4.79
CA LEU A 4 7.30 5.98 4.38
C LEU A 4 7.17 5.71 2.86
N VAL A 5 6.12 6.25 2.23
CA VAL A 5 5.89 6.13 0.79
C VAL A 5 6.33 7.41 0.08
N ARG A 6 7.63 7.73 0.13
CA ARG A 6 8.19 8.90 -0.58
C ARG A 6 8.97 8.41 -1.81
N GLY A 7 8.26 8.22 -2.93
CA GLY A 7 8.86 7.97 -4.26
C GLY A 7 9.18 6.52 -4.62
N GLY A 8 9.00 5.56 -3.71
CA GLY A 8 9.19 4.13 -3.95
C GLY A 8 7.86 3.37 -3.96
N GLN A 9 7.73 2.41 -4.88
CA GLN A 9 6.54 1.56 -5.02
C GLN A 9 6.31 0.62 -3.82
N GLU A 10 7.28 0.54 -2.91
CA GLU A 10 7.31 -0.37 -1.77
C GLU A 10 7.83 0.36 -0.51
N ALA A 11 7.29 0.00 0.65
CA ALA A 11 7.80 0.38 1.96
C ALA A 11 7.84 -0.83 2.90
N GLY A 12 9.03 -1.13 3.45
CA GLY A 12 9.20 -2.13 4.51
C GLY A 12 8.70 -1.60 5.86
N LEU A 13 7.77 -2.32 6.48
CA LEU A 13 7.07 -1.88 7.69
C LEU A 13 7.59 -2.51 8.98
N THR A 14 8.30 -3.63 8.90
CA THR A 14 8.74 -4.42 10.05
C THR A 14 9.45 -3.59 11.13
N ALA A 15 10.47 -2.81 10.73
CA ALA A 15 11.22 -1.98 11.68
C ALA A 15 10.34 -0.90 12.31
N THR A 16 9.41 -0.31 11.54
CA THR A 16 8.47 0.69 12.05
C THR A 16 7.53 0.07 13.08
N LEU A 17 6.96 -1.10 12.78
CA LEU A 17 6.07 -1.83 13.70
C LEU A 17 6.80 -2.23 14.98
N GLY A 18 8.07 -2.63 14.88
CA GLY A 18 8.91 -2.99 16.03
C GLY A 18 9.16 -1.83 17.02
N THR A 19 9.01 -0.57 16.59
CA THR A 19 9.13 0.60 17.49
C THR A 19 7.83 0.94 18.23
N LEU A 20 6.70 0.33 17.85
CA LEU A 20 5.40 0.61 18.45
C LEU A 20 5.14 -0.29 19.66
N PRO A 21 4.37 0.18 20.67
CA PRO A 21 3.79 -0.71 21.67
C PRO A 21 2.97 -1.80 20.99
N TRP A 22 3.03 -3.05 21.50
CA TRP A 22 2.39 -4.22 20.89
C TRP A 22 0.92 -4.00 20.45
N ARG A 23 0.10 -3.38 21.30
CA ARG A 23 -1.30 -3.07 20.97
C ARG A 23 -1.44 -2.11 19.79
N ALA A 24 -0.56 -1.12 19.68
CA ALA A 24 -0.55 -0.17 18.57
C ALA A 24 -0.02 -0.80 17.28
N ALA A 25 0.97 -1.69 17.39
CA ALA A 25 1.47 -2.48 16.26
C ALA A 25 0.35 -3.36 15.67
N ILE A 26 -0.39 -4.11 16.51
CA ILE A 26 -1.53 -4.92 16.05
C ILE A 26 -2.59 -4.05 15.37
N ALA A 27 -3.00 -2.94 16.00
CA ALA A 27 -4.00 -2.05 15.42
C ALA A 27 -3.57 -1.55 14.03
N THR A 28 -2.30 -1.17 13.90
CA THR A 28 -1.72 -0.72 12.62
C THR A 28 -1.75 -1.83 11.56
N VAL A 29 -1.41 -3.07 11.92
CA VAL A 29 -1.49 -4.22 11.00
C VAL A 29 -2.92 -4.47 10.55
N VAL A 30 -3.89 -4.41 11.48
CA VAL A 30 -5.31 -4.60 11.15
C VAL A 30 -5.80 -3.51 10.21
N ASP A 31 -5.46 -2.24 10.46
CA ASP A 31 -5.84 -1.12 9.59
C ASP A 31 -5.25 -1.27 8.19
N LEU A 32 -3.99 -1.70 8.08
CA LEU A 32 -3.32 -1.97 6.80
C LEU A 32 -3.97 -3.12 6.03
N LEU A 33 -4.35 -4.19 6.71
CA LEU A 33 -5.06 -5.31 6.09
C LEU A 33 -6.45 -4.91 5.62
N GLN A 34 -7.18 -4.10 6.40
CA GLN A 34 -8.47 -3.55 5.97
C GLN A 34 -8.31 -2.66 4.74
N ALA A 35 -7.32 -1.76 4.75
CA ALA A 35 -7.01 -0.90 3.61
C ALA A 35 -6.62 -1.72 2.36
N SER A 36 -5.86 -2.80 2.51
CA SER A 36 -5.50 -3.68 1.39
C SER A 36 -6.66 -4.51 0.85
N ALA A 37 -7.71 -4.73 1.64
CA ALA A 37 -8.91 -5.45 1.24
C ALA A 37 -9.95 -4.55 0.54
N ASP A 38 -9.78 -3.22 0.63
CA ASP A 38 -10.65 -2.25 -0.03
C ASP A 38 -10.17 -1.99 -1.46
N PRO A 39 -10.94 -2.36 -2.50
CA PRO A 39 -10.56 -2.13 -3.89
C PRO A 39 -10.49 -0.64 -4.28
N ALA A 40 -11.10 0.26 -3.50
CA ALA A 40 -10.98 1.70 -3.71
C ALA A 40 -9.62 2.24 -3.24
N THR A 41 -8.90 1.47 -2.44
CA THR A 41 -7.62 1.84 -1.85
C THR A 41 -6.48 1.17 -2.63
N PRO A 42 -5.59 1.93 -3.31
CA PRO A 42 -4.57 1.38 -4.20
C PRO A 42 -3.33 0.90 -3.45
N PHE A 43 -3.52 0.07 -2.44
CA PHE A 43 -2.44 -0.51 -1.68
C PHE A 43 -2.60 -2.02 -1.57
N PHE A 44 -1.46 -2.72 -1.60
CA PHE A 44 -1.39 -4.14 -1.32
C PHE A 44 -0.41 -4.37 -0.18
N VAL A 45 -0.77 -5.25 0.74
CA VAL A 45 0.08 -5.62 1.87
C VAL A 45 0.53 -7.06 1.69
N GLU A 46 1.84 -7.28 1.76
CA GLU A 46 2.45 -8.61 1.74
C GLU A 46 3.00 -8.93 3.13
N ILE A 47 2.72 -10.16 3.59
CA ILE A 47 3.32 -10.73 4.79
C ILE A 47 4.32 -11.78 4.32
N GLY A 48 5.60 -11.56 4.60
CA GLY A 48 6.66 -12.50 4.24
C GLY A 48 6.58 -13.80 5.03
N GLU A 49 6.98 -14.90 4.42
CA GLU A 49 7.03 -16.23 5.06
C GLU A 49 8.17 -16.37 6.07
N GLU A 50 9.13 -15.44 6.04
CA GLU A 50 10.23 -15.42 6.99
C GLU A 50 9.75 -15.14 8.41
N VAL A 51 10.49 -15.67 9.38
CA VAL A 51 10.25 -15.41 10.80
C VAL A 51 11.48 -14.72 11.37
N LEU A 52 11.31 -13.45 11.74
CA LEU A 52 12.32 -12.67 12.43
C LEU A 52 12.23 -12.94 13.92
N VAL A 53 13.36 -13.31 14.52
CA VAL A 53 13.50 -13.56 15.95
C VAL A 53 14.27 -12.41 16.56
N ASP A 54 13.67 -11.69 17.50
CA ASP A 54 14.39 -10.74 18.35
C ASP A 54 14.87 -11.46 19.62
N PRO A 55 16.19 -11.73 19.77
CA PRO A 55 16.71 -12.43 20.94
C PRO A 55 16.62 -11.61 22.24
N ALA A 56 16.33 -10.31 22.16
CA ALA A 56 16.20 -9.42 23.32
C ALA A 56 14.76 -8.95 23.59
N GLY A 57 13.83 -9.24 22.68
CA GLY A 57 12.46 -8.71 22.70
C GLY A 57 11.42 -9.63 23.34
N ALA A 58 10.33 -9.05 23.83
CA ALA A 58 9.18 -9.78 24.40
C ALA A 58 8.34 -10.52 23.32
N VAL A 59 8.53 -10.18 22.04
CA VAL A 59 7.88 -10.83 20.89
C VAL A 59 8.93 -11.70 20.22
N THR A 60 8.82 -13.01 20.44
CA THR A 60 9.84 -13.97 20.00
C THR A 60 9.85 -14.18 18.48
N TYR A 61 8.77 -13.81 17.77
CA TYR A 61 8.61 -14.06 16.34
C TYR A 61 7.79 -12.94 15.66
N ALA A 62 8.30 -12.38 14.56
CA ALA A 62 7.56 -11.45 13.69
C ALA A 62 7.82 -11.78 12.21
N SER A 63 6.76 -11.86 11.41
CA SER A 63 6.90 -11.97 9.96
C SER A 63 7.16 -10.59 9.34
N PRO A 64 8.04 -10.47 8.33
CA PRO A 64 8.21 -9.21 7.61
C PRO A 64 6.90 -8.73 6.99
N LEU A 65 6.72 -7.41 6.95
CA LEU A 65 5.54 -6.79 6.34
C LEU A 65 5.99 -5.72 5.35
N SER A 66 5.51 -5.83 4.12
CA SER A 66 5.76 -4.87 3.04
C SER A 66 4.44 -4.26 2.56
N LEU A 67 4.48 -2.96 2.25
CA LEU A 67 3.36 -2.21 1.68
C LEU A 67 3.72 -1.79 0.27
N TYR A 68 2.85 -2.11 -0.69
CA TYR A 68 2.99 -1.76 -2.09
C TYR A 68 1.91 -0.78 -2.52
N ARG A 69 2.26 0.18 -3.38
CA ARG A 69 1.28 1.02 -4.07
C ARG A 69 0.93 0.38 -5.41
N LEU A 70 -0.35 0.13 -5.65
CA LEU A 70 -0.83 -0.32 -6.95
C LEU A 70 -0.90 0.89 -7.91
N PRO A 71 -0.46 0.75 -9.17
CA PRO A 71 -0.69 1.76 -10.18
C PRO A 71 -2.20 2.00 -10.30
N GLN A 72 -2.64 3.24 -10.08
CA GLN A 72 -4.01 3.60 -10.42
C GLN A 72 -4.03 3.87 -11.92
N ASP A 73 -4.68 3.00 -12.68
CA ASP A 73 -5.02 3.30 -14.07
C ASP A 73 -5.90 4.54 -14.07
N VAL A 74 -5.33 5.68 -14.44
CA VAL A 74 -6.04 6.95 -14.63
C VAL A 74 -6.82 6.89 -15.95
N SER A 75 -7.57 5.81 -16.18
CA SER A 75 -8.42 5.64 -17.35
C SER A 75 -9.74 6.37 -17.11
N GLY A 76 -9.67 7.71 -17.14
CA GLY A 76 -10.83 8.55 -16.85
C GLY A 76 -10.64 10.07 -17.00
N ALA A 77 -9.45 10.55 -17.38
CA ALA A 77 -9.19 11.98 -17.58
C ALA A 77 -9.17 12.43 -19.05
N VAL A 78 -9.74 11.66 -19.97
CA VAL A 78 -10.00 12.12 -21.35
C VAL A 78 -11.47 11.87 -21.66
N GLY A 79 -12.30 12.83 -21.23
CA GLY A 79 -13.67 12.96 -21.66
C GLY A 79 -13.94 14.43 -22.00
N GLY A 80 -14.02 14.72 -23.31
CA GLY A 80 -14.88 15.78 -23.80
C GLY A 80 -14.21 17.00 -24.42
N ASP A 81 -13.83 16.90 -25.69
CA ASP A 81 -14.33 17.83 -26.69
C ASP A 81 -15.05 17.07 -27.81
N SER A 82 -16.37 17.24 -27.86
CA SER A 82 -17.20 16.83 -29.00
C SER A 82 -17.17 17.92 -30.06
N SER A 83 -17.20 17.51 -31.33
CA SER A 83 -17.44 18.25 -32.58
C SER A 83 -16.19 18.29 -33.47
N ALA A 84 -16.16 17.72 -34.67
CA ALA A 84 -17.20 17.76 -35.67
C ALA A 84 -17.28 16.49 -36.54
N VAL A 85 -18.50 16.01 -36.71
CA VAL A 85 -18.95 15.39 -37.97
C VAL A 85 -19.23 16.51 -38.98
N GLN A 86 -18.62 16.41 -40.17
CA GLN A 86 -19.09 16.92 -41.46
C GLN A 86 -18.10 16.41 -42.53
N GLU A 87 -18.43 15.28 -43.17
CA GLU A 87 -19.00 15.23 -44.53
C GLU A 87 -18.00 15.67 -45.62
N GLY A 88 -17.68 14.74 -46.55
CA GLY A 88 -17.02 15.08 -47.83
C GLY A 88 -17.90 16.02 -48.69
N PRO A 89 -17.45 16.54 -49.85
CA PRO A 89 -17.14 15.71 -51.02
C PRO A 89 -16.13 16.32 -52.05
N VAL A 90 -16.08 15.65 -53.22
CA VAL A 90 -15.55 15.94 -54.58
C VAL A 90 -14.11 15.57 -54.94
#